data_AF-A0A1Q7ZKE5-F1
#
_entry.id   AF-A0A1Q7ZKE5-F1
#
_cell.length_a   1.000
_cell.length_b   1.000
_cell.length_c   1.000
_cell.angle_alpha   90.00
_cell.angle_beta   90.00
_cell.angle_gamma   90.00
#
_symmetry.space_group_name_H-M   'P 1'
#
loop_
_entity.id
_entity.type
_entity.pdbx_description
1 polymer ?
#
loop_
_entity_poly.entity_id
_entity_poly.type
_entity_poly.pdbx_seq_one_letter_code
_entity_poly.pdbx_strand_id
1 'polypeptide(L)'
;MWAYTNADEVELFLNGTSLGTKRKPELVSHVMWRVAYLPGTLRGVARKSGRVWATAEVKTAGTPARVVLTPDRPRIRGDGEDLSFVTVTVEDRTRVEVPTAEPLIRFRISGPARIVGVDNGDQISHTSFQAHQVRLFNGKALVIIRAGRRQGTVTLTAEADGLIPSAVPIQLR
;
A
#
# COMPACT_ATOMS: atom_id res chain seq x y z
N MET A 1 -20.39 -4.80 2.59
CA MET A 1 -19.09 -4.93 3.26
C MET A 1 -18.87 -6.37 3.65
N TRP A 2 -17.71 -6.94 3.30
CA TRP A 2 -17.29 -8.27 3.72
C TRP A 2 -16.12 -8.19 4.69
N ALA A 3 -16.08 -9.09 5.67
CA ALA A 3 -14.89 -9.32 6.48
C ALA A 3 -14.46 -10.78 6.35
N TYR A 4 -13.21 -10.98 5.94
CA TYR A 4 -12.55 -12.28 5.95
C TYR A 4 -11.83 -12.44 7.28
N THR A 5 -12.15 -13.50 8.01
CA THR A 5 -11.59 -13.71 9.35
C THR A 5 -11.50 -15.20 9.71
N ASN A 6 -10.54 -15.54 10.57
CA ASN A 6 -10.40 -16.83 11.24
C ASN A 6 -10.84 -16.77 12.71
N ALA A 7 -11.37 -15.63 13.17
CA ALA A 7 -11.99 -15.48 14.47
C ALA A 7 -13.43 -16.03 14.48
N ASP A 8 -14.01 -16.18 15.68
CA ASP A 8 -15.35 -16.76 15.84
C ASP A 8 -16.44 -15.79 15.38
N GLU A 9 -16.22 -14.49 15.60
CA GLU A 9 -17.14 -13.42 15.24
C GLU A 9 -16.42 -12.12 14.91
N VAL A 10 -17.12 -11.25 14.20
CA VAL A 10 -16.70 -9.87 13.93
C VAL A 10 -17.87 -8.94 14.22
N GLU A 11 -17.60 -7.86 14.93
CA GLU A 11 -18.50 -6.72 15.06
C GLU A 11 -18.01 -5.59 14.17
N LEU A 12 -18.90 -5.06 13.33
CA LEU A 12 -18.57 -3.97 12.41
C LEU A 12 -19.08 -2.65 13.00
N PHE A 13 -18.25 -1.59 12.92
CA PHE A 13 -18.59 -0.24 13.33
C PHE A 13 -18.43 0.72 12.16
N LEU A 14 -19.33 1.69 12.05
CA LEU A 14 -19.20 2.85 11.15
C LEU A 14 -19.22 4.11 12.00
N ASN A 15 -18.14 4.89 11.97
CA ASN A 15 -17.99 6.13 12.74
C ASN A 15 -18.28 5.95 14.23
N GLY A 16 -17.86 4.81 14.80
CA GLY A 16 -18.06 4.47 16.21
C GLY A 16 -19.39 3.79 16.52
N THR A 17 -20.38 3.83 15.62
CA THR A 17 -21.69 3.18 15.79
C THR A 17 -21.62 1.73 15.36
N SER A 18 -22.04 0.80 16.22
CA SER A 18 -22.10 -0.63 15.89
C SER A 18 -23.17 -0.90 14.82
N LEU A 19 -22.80 -1.70 13.83
CA LEU A 19 -23.68 -2.26 12.79
C LEU A 19 -24.02 -3.73 13.10
N GLY A 20 -23.70 -4.19 14.31
CA GLY A 20 -23.99 -5.52 14.81
C GLY A 20 -22.87 -6.54 14.57
N THR A 21 -22.92 -7.59 15.39
CA THR A 21 -21.99 -8.72 15.36
C THR A 21 -22.47 -9.81 14.41
N LYS A 22 -21.55 -10.39 13.65
CA LYS A 22 -21.78 -11.59 12.83
C LYS A 22 -20.81 -12.68 13.25
N ARG A 23 -21.35 -13.86 13.56
CA ARG A 23 -20.57 -15.09 13.79
C ARG A 23 -20.33 -15.80 12.46
N LYS A 24 -19.19 -16.45 12.32
CA LYS A 24 -18.95 -17.33 11.17
C LYS A 24 -19.91 -18.53 11.24
N PRO A 25 -20.67 -18.82 10.16
CA PRO A 25 -21.54 -19.99 10.14
C PRO A 25 -20.74 -21.31 10.02
N GLU A 26 -19.58 -21.27 9.36
CA GLU A 26 -18.71 -22.43 9.09
C GLU A 26 -17.21 -22.05 9.10
N LEU A 27 -16.33 -23.06 9.12
CA LEU A 27 -14.87 -22.90 9.17
C LEU A 27 -14.30 -22.05 8.01
N VAL A 28 -14.85 -22.16 6.80
CA VAL A 28 -14.41 -21.40 5.61
C VAL A 28 -15.53 -20.49 5.11
N SER A 29 -15.77 -19.39 5.81
CA SER A 29 -16.76 -18.37 5.42
C SER A 29 -16.26 -16.96 5.70
N HIS A 30 -16.80 -15.99 4.96
CA HIS A 30 -16.76 -14.58 5.32
C HIS A 30 -18.06 -14.19 6.04
N VAL A 31 -18.08 -13.00 6.63
CA VAL A 31 -19.29 -12.37 7.16
C VAL A 31 -19.59 -11.08 6.39
N MET A 32 -20.88 -10.75 6.26
CA MET A 32 -21.34 -9.66 5.40
C MET A 32 -22.35 -8.76 6.09
N TRP A 33 -22.22 -7.46 5.81
CA TRP A 33 -23.19 -6.42 6.13
C TRP A 33 -23.58 -5.66 4.87
N ARG A 34 -24.87 -5.35 4.74
CA ARG A 34 -25.35 -4.29 3.85
C ARG A 34 -25.24 -2.98 4.61
N VAL A 35 -24.41 -2.07 4.12
CA VAL A 35 -24.09 -0.81 4.81
C VAL A 35 -24.39 0.33 3.84
N ALA A 36 -25.25 1.26 4.24
CA ALA A 36 -25.43 2.50 3.50
C ALA A 36 -24.14 3.31 3.59
N TYR A 37 -23.65 3.79 2.44
CA TYR A 37 -22.39 4.51 2.40
C TYR A 37 -22.47 5.82 3.17
N LEU A 38 -21.54 6.01 4.10
CA LEU A 38 -21.22 7.29 4.73
C LEU A 38 -19.70 7.43 4.80
N PRO A 39 -19.14 8.62 4.50
CA PRO A 39 -17.71 8.84 4.63
C PRO A 39 -17.29 8.72 6.11
N GLY A 40 -16.07 8.23 6.32
CA GLY A 40 -15.45 8.14 7.64
C GLY A 40 -14.67 6.85 7.83
N THR A 41 -14.83 6.18 8.97
CA THR A 41 -14.07 4.97 9.32
C THR A 41 -15.00 3.78 9.51
N LEU A 42 -14.76 2.73 8.73
CA LEU A 42 -15.24 1.38 9.02
C LEU A 42 -14.20 0.66 9.87
N ARG A 43 -14.64 0.08 10.99
CA ARG A 43 -13.78 -0.70 11.89
C ARG A 43 -14.41 -2.06 12.18
N GLY A 44 -13.69 -3.13 11.87
CA GLY A 44 -14.05 -4.49 12.25
C GLY A 44 -13.31 -4.90 13.53
N VAL A 45 -14.03 -5.42 14.51
CA VAL A 45 -13.48 -5.97 15.75
C VAL A 45 -13.75 -7.47 15.78
N ALA A 46 -12.71 -8.27 15.56
CA ALA A 46 -12.76 -9.71 15.55
C ALA A 46 -12.55 -10.28 16.96
N ARG A 47 -13.39 -11.23 17.39
CA ARG A 47 -13.30 -11.88 18.70
C ARG A 47 -13.14 -13.39 18.59
N LYS A 48 -12.29 -13.96 19.46
CA LYS A 48 -12.10 -15.40 19.63
C LYS A 48 -12.30 -15.77 21.09
N SER A 49 -13.16 -16.75 21.36
CA SER A 49 -13.59 -17.15 22.70
C SER A 49 -14.07 -15.95 23.54
N GLY A 50 -14.83 -15.04 22.91
CA GLY A 50 -15.38 -13.83 23.54
C GLY A 50 -14.37 -12.69 23.77
N ARG A 51 -13.09 -12.86 23.45
CA ARG A 51 -12.05 -11.83 23.63
C ARG A 51 -11.68 -11.18 22.31
N VAL A 52 -11.40 -9.89 22.32
CA VAL A 52 -10.86 -9.18 21.14
C VAL A 52 -9.54 -9.81 20.74
N TRP A 53 -9.46 -10.23 19.48
CA TRP A 53 -8.30 -10.91 18.92
C TRP A 53 -7.60 -10.08 17.86
N ALA A 54 -8.36 -9.38 17.00
CA ALA A 54 -7.83 -8.49 15.98
C ALA A 54 -8.80 -7.35 15.68
N THR A 55 -8.26 -6.24 15.16
CA THR A 55 -9.03 -5.14 14.62
C THR A 55 -8.51 -4.75 13.25
N ALA A 56 -9.40 -4.36 12.35
CA ALA A 56 -9.04 -3.82 11.03
C ALA A 56 -9.87 -2.58 10.74
N GLU A 57 -9.27 -1.60 10.06
CA GLU A 57 -9.92 -0.33 9.71
C GLU A 57 -9.75 0.00 8.23
N VAL A 58 -10.78 0.60 7.65
CA VAL A 58 -10.73 1.25 6.34
C VAL A 58 -11.32 2.65 6.48
N LYS A 59 -10.62 3.63 5.93
CA LYS A 59 -10.97 5.06 6.03
C LYS A 59 -11.28 5.61 4.65
N THR A 60 -12.30 6.45 4.56
CA THR A 60 -12.58 7.21 3.34
C THR A 60 -11.43 8.18 3.10
N ALA A 61 -10.74 8.03 1.97
CA ALA A 61 -9.70 8.94 1.55
C ALA A 61 -10.28 10.24 0.98
N GLY A 62 -9.61 11.35 1.24
CA GLY A 62 -9.83 12.63 0.59
C GLY A 62 -9.05 12.77 -0.72
N THR A 63 -8.85 14.01 -1.16
CA THR A 63 -8.12 14.31 -2.39
C THR A 63 -6.63 13.91 -2.28
N PRO A 64 -6.06 13.24 -3.31
CA PRO A 64 -4.62 13.02 -3.44
C PRO A 64 -3.77 14.24 -3.09
N ALA A 65 -2.74 14.05 -2.28
CA ALA A 65 -1.87 15.14 -1.82
C ALA A 65 -0.38 14.85 -1.96
N ARG A 66 0.05 13.58 -1.81
CA ARG A 66 1.47 13.24 -1.79
C ARG A 66 1.74 11.83 -2.27
N VAL A 67 2.93 11.63 -2.82
CA VAL A 67 3.49 10.31 -3.10
C VAL A 67 4.12 9.76 -1.81
N VAL A 68 4.04 8.45 -1.60
CA VAL A 68 4.73 7.73 -0.53
C VAL A 68 5.50 6.55 -1.11
N LEU A 69 6.74 6.40 -0.65
CA LEU A 69 7.63 5.30 -1.00
C LEU A 69 7.89 4.45 0.24
N THR A 70 7.58 3.16 0.16
CA THR A 70 7.79 2.20 1.25
C THR A 70 8.63 1.02 0.77
N PRO A 71 9.96 1.05 1.01
CA PRO A 71 10.82 -0.10 0.77
C PRO A 71 10.42 -1.25 1.69
N ASP A 72 10.29 -2.46 1.14
CA ASP A 72 10.19 -3.70 1.93
C ASP A 72 11.43 -3.88 2.82
N ARG A 73 12.59 -3.50 2.27
CA ARG A 73 13.91 -3.60 2.87
C ARG A 73 14.66 -2.29 2.66
N PRO A 74 14.88 -1.47 3.70
CA PRO A 74 15.66 -0.23 3.61
C PRO A 74 17.17 -0.48 3.61
N ARG A 75 17.62 -1.73 3.75
CA ARG A 75 19.03 -2.14 3.73
C ARG A 75 19.19 -3.42 2.93
N ILE A 76 20.03 -3.40 1.89
CA ILE A 76 20.31 -4.53 1.00
C ILE A 76 21.82 -4.69 0.80
N ARG A 77 22.27 -5.85 0.34
CA ARG A 77 23.70 -6.12 0.11
C ARG A 77 24.17 -5.36 -1.13
N GLY A 78 25.33 -4.73 -1.05
CA GLY A 78 26.03 -4.14 -2.19
C GLY A 78 26.74 -5.19 -3.05
N ASP A 79 26.07 -6.30 -3.39
CA ASP A 79 26.63 -7.44 -4.12
C ASP A 79 26.40 -7.37 -5.65
N GLY A 80 25.61 -6.40 -6.11
CA GLY A 80 25.23 -6.26 -7.52
C GLY A 80 23.95 -7.00 -7.92
N GLU A 81 23.36 -7.79 -7.03
CA GLU A 81 22.22 -8.68 -7.31
C GLU A 81 21.05 -8.50 -6.34
N ASP A 82 21.29 -8.08 -5.10
CA ASP A 82 20.25 -7.90 -4.09
C ASP A 82 19.24 -6.81 -4.50
N LEU A 83 17.99 -7.03 -4.13
CA LEU A 83 16.84 -6.22 -4.54
C LEU A 83 16.13 -5.59 -3.34
N SER A 84 15.66 -4.36 -3.54
CA SER A 84 14.67 -3.70 -2.67
C SER A 84 13.42 -3.42 -3.50
N PHE A 85 12.27 -3.88 -2.99
CA PHE A 85 10.96 -3.70 -3.59
C PHE A 85 10.28 -2.52 -2.90
N VAL A 86 10.10 -1.41 -3.63
CA VAL A 86 9.55 -0.18 -3.07
C VAL A 86 8.10 -0.04 -3.52
N THR A 87 7.17 -0.19 -2.57
CA THR A 87 5.75 0.08 -2.81
C THR A 87 5.56 1.58 -2.95
N VAL A 88 4.80 1.98 -3.97
CA VAL A 88 4.48 3.36 -4.29
C VAL A 88 2.99 3.57 -4.10
N THR A 89 2.62 4.51 -3.25
CA THR A 89 1.23 4.86 -2.98
C THR A 89 1.02 6.36 -3.04
N VAL A 90 -0.24 6.78 -3.06
CA VAL A 90 -0.62 8.19 -2.91
C VAL A 90 -1.53 8.33 -1.70
N GLU A 91 -1.21 9.30 -0.85
CA GLU A 91 -2.00 9.63 0.33
C GLU A 91 -2.65 11.00 0.17
N ASP A 92 -3.78 11.18 0.86
CA ASP A 92 -4.39 12.48 1.07
C ASP A 92 -3.66 13.31 2.14
N ARG A 93 -4.21 14.49 2.47
CA ARG A 93 -3.63 15.39 3.49
C ARG A 93 -3.68 14.83 4.91
N THR A 94 -4.54 13.85 5.16
CA THR A 94 -4.73 13.19 6.46
C THR A 94 -4.04 11.83 6.57
N ARG A 95 -3.15 11.51 5.61
CA ARG A 95 -2.39 10.25 5.56
C ARG A 95 -3.25 9.00 5.31
N VAL A 96 -4.38 9.15 4.62
CA VAL A 96 -5.16 8.00 4.12
C VAL A 96 -4.75 7.73 2.68
N GLU A 97 -4.36 6.49 2.39
CA GLU A 97 -4.09 6.05 1.01
C GLU A 97 -5.34 6.22 0.14
N VAL A 98 -5.18 6.76 -1.06
CA VAL A 98 -6.28 7.01 -1.99
C VAL A 98 -6.45 5.78 -2.90
N PRO A 99 -7.49 4.94 -2.70
CA PRO A 99 -7.61 3.65 -3.38
C PRO A 99 -7.96 3.77 -4.87
N THR A 100 -8.27 4.97 -5.35
CA THR A 100 -8.61 5.27 -6.75
C THR A 100 -7.57 6.15 -7.45
N ALA A 101 -6.43 6.43 -6.80
CA ALA A 101 -5.41 7.28 -7.40
C ALA A 101 -4.69 6.56 -8.55
N GLU A 102 -4.66 7.21 -9.72
CA GLU A 102 -3.97 6.73 -10.93
C GLU A 102 -3.03 7.76 -11.59
N PRO A 103 -2.27 8.58 -10.83
CA PRO A 103 -1.29 9.48 -11.44
C PRO A 103 -0.13 8.71 -12.09
N LEU A 104 0.51 9.31 -13.09
CA LEU A 104 1.79 8.85 -13.60
C LEU A 104 2.89 9.24 -12.61
N ILE A 105 3.57 8.25 -12.04
CA ILE A 105 4.72 8.43 -11.16
C ILE A 105 5.99 8.37 -11.99
N ARG A 106 6.88 9.36 -11.83
CA ARG A 106 8.20 9.42 -12.45
C ARG A 106 9.28 9.20 -11.38
N PHE A 107 10.19 8.28 -11.63
CA PHE A 107 11.25 7.91 -10.70
C PHE A 107 12.60 8.48 -11.11
N ARG A 108 13.38 8.88 -10.11
CA ARG A 108 14.80 9.20 -10.24
C ARG A 108 15.56 8.44 -9.17
N ILE A 109 16.74 7.94 -9.52
CA ILE A 109 17.62 7.23 -8.59
C ILE A 109 19.01 7.86 -8.61
N SER A 110 19.59 8.03 -7.43
CA SER A 110 20.99 8.45 -7.27
C SER A 110 21.71 7.50 -6.31
N GLY A 111 23.02 7.36 -6.49
CA GLY A 111 23.85 6.42 -5.73
C GLY A 111 24.14 5.12 -6.48
N PRO A 112 24.82 4.16 -5.81
CA PRO A 112 25.36 2.96 -6.45
C PRO A 112 24.31 1.86 -6.69
N ALA A 113 23.18 2.17 -7.32
CA ALA A 113 22.12 1.22 -7.66
C ALA A 113 21.37 1.65 -8.93
N ARG A 114 20.48 0.78 -9.43
CA ARG A 114 19.65 1.08 -10.59
C ARG A 114 18.22 0.58 -10.42
N ILE A 115 17.29 1.25 -11.09
CA ILE A 115 15.93 0.74 -11.27
C ILE A 115 16.01 -0.40 -12.29
N VAL A 116 15.42 -1.55 -11.98
CA VAL A 116 15.40 -2.74 -12.85
C VAL A 116 13.99 -3.18 -13.23
N GLY A 117 12.97 -2.59 -12.61
CA GLY A 117 11.58 -2.97 -12.80
C GLY A 117 10.64 -1.90 -12.27
N VAL A 118 9.53 -1.67 -12.97
CA VAL A 118 8.33 -1.01 -12.47
C VAL A 118 7.10 -1.83 -12.83
N ASP A 119 6.09 -1.86 -11.97
CA ASP A 119 4.82 -2.55 -12.22
C ASP A 119 3.70 -1.90 -11.41
N ASN A 120 2.45 -2.10 -11.80
CA ASN A 120 1.26 -1.68 -11.07
C ASN A 120 0.20 -2.79 -10.97
N GLY A 121 0.41 -3.95 -11.61
CA GLY A 121 -0.54 -5.07 -11.60
C GLY A 121 -1.78 -4.88 -12.47
N ASP A 122 -1.84 -3.82 -13.27
CA ASP A 122 -2.91 -3.58 -14.25
C ASP A 122 -2.74 -4.53 -15.45
N GLN A 123 -3.71 -5.43 -15.64
CA GLN A 123 -3.66 -6.45 -16.68
C GLN A 123 -3.73 -5.88 -18.11
N ILE A 124 -4.19 -4.63 -18.27
CA ILE A 124 -4.30 -3.97 -19.57
C ILE A 124 -3.24 -2.87 -19.78
N SER A 125 -2.30 -2.72 -18.85
CA SER A 125 -1.21 -1.75 -18.98
C SER A 125 -0.18 -2.21 -20.01
N HIS A 126 0.19 -1.30 -20.90
CA HIS A 126 1.28 -1.48 -21.87
C HIS A 126 2.59 -0.80 -21.43
N THR A 127 2.67 -0.37 -20.17
CA THR A 127 3.88 0.27 -19.64
C THR A 127 5.03 -0.72 -19.65
N SER A 128 6.19 -0.33 -20.19
CA SER A 128 7.38 -1.18 -20.14
C SER A 128 7.81 -1.40 -18.69
N PHE A 129 8.04 -2.67 -18.32
CA PHE A 129 8.59 -3.01 -17.02
C PHE A 129 9.98 -2.40 -16.77
N GLN A 130 10.72 -2.03 -17.81
CA GLN A 130 12.04 -1.40 -17.69
C GLN A 130 11.99 0.14 -17.70
N ALA A 131 10.80 0.73 -17.63
CA ALA A 131 10.65 2.19 -17.60
C ALA A 131 11.09 2.80 -16.26
N HIS A 132 11.33 4.11 -16.28
CA HIS A 132 11.54 4.93 -15.08
C HIS A 132 10.26 5.63 -14.63
N GLN A 133 9.10 5.16 -15.08
CA GLN A 133 7.79 5.72 -14.73
C GLN A 133 6.71 4.65 -14.84
N VAL A 134 5.68 4.77 -14.00
CA VAL A 134 4.51 3.87 -14.02
C VAL A 134 3.28 4.62 -13.53
N ARG A 135 2.13 4.34 -14.13
CA ARG A 135 0.85 4.85 -13.62
C ARG A 135 0.46 4.03 -12.39
N LEU A 136 -0.01 4.66 -11.30
CA LEU A 136 -0.66 3.88 -10.24
C LEU A 136 -1.91 3.20 -10.78
N PHE A 137 -2.20 2.02 -10.26
CA PHE A 137 -3.45 1.31 -10.52
C PHE A 137 -4.12 1.05 -9.18
N ASN A 138 -5.37 1.51 -9.02
CA ASN A 138 -6.10 1.45 -7.75
C ASN A 138 -5.24 1.92 -6.55
N GLY A 139 -4.53 3.03 -6.72
CA GLY A 139 -3.76 3.68 -5.66
C GLY A 139 -2.35 3.13 -5.42
N LYS A 140 -1.89 2.12 -6.17
CA LYS A 140 -0.58 1.49 -5.94
C LYS A 140 0.23 1.21 -7.20
N ALA A 141 1.53 1.15 -7.02
CA ALA A 141 2.51 0.60 -7.96
C ALA A 141 3.74 0.11 -7.18
N LEU A 142 4.72 -0.41 -7.91
CA LEU A 142 5.94 -1.00 -7.42
C LEU A 142 7.12 -0.53 -8.27
N VAL A 143 8.24 -0.22 -7.63
CA VAL A 143 9.53 -0.01 -8.30
C VAL A 143 10.59 -0.88 -7.64
N ILE A 144 11.39 -1.56 -8.47
CA ILE A 144 12.38 -2.55 -8.03
C ILE A 144 13.77 -1.96 -8.21
N ILE A 145 14.50 -1.86 -7.10
CA ILE A 145 15.87 -1.33 -7.07
C ILE A 145 16.84 -2.50 -6.94
N ARG A 146 17.82 -2.58 -7.84
CA ARG A 146 18.94 -3.52 -7.71
C ARG A 146 20.18 -2.79 -7.21
N ALA A 147 20.80 -3.38 -6.18
CA ALA A 147 22.08 -2.91 -5.66
C ALA A 147 23.18 -2.94 -6.74
N GLY A 148 24.10 -1.99 -6.68
CA GLY A 148 25.41 -2.11 -7.31
C GLY A 148 26.41 -2.82 -6.39
N ARG A 149 27.69 -2.82 -6.78
CA ARG A 149 28.78 -3.48 -6.05
C ARG A 149 29.52 -2.58 -5.05
N ARG A 150 29.02 -1.35 -4.84
CA ARG A 150 29.66 -0.35 -3.98
C ARG A 150 28.72 -0.04 -2.82
N GLN A 151 29.22 -0.11 -1.60
CA GLN A 151 28.50 0.33 -0.42
C GLN A 151 28.15 1.82 -0.49
N GLY A 152 27.11 2.21 0.23
CA GLY A 152 26.69 3.59 0.35
C GLY A 152 25.17 3.75 0.33
N THR A 153 24.72 5.00 0.35
CA THR A 153 23.30 5.32 0.32
C THR A 153 22.83 5.52 -1.12
N VAL A 154 21.70 4.91 -1.43
CA VAL A 154 20.91 5.11 -2.64
C VAL A 154 19.71 5.96 -2.27
N THR A 155 19.38 6.97 -3.07
CA THR A 155 18.16 7.76 -2.90
C THR A 155 17.25 7.52 -4.08
N LEU A 156 16.06 6.99 -3.80
CA LEU A 156 14.98 6.88 -4.78
C LEU A 156 14.02 8.04 -4.56
N THR A 157 13.77 8.82 -5.60
CA THR A 157 12.81 9.92 -5.63
C THR A 157 11.65 9.57 -6.56
N ALA A 158 10.43 9.92 -6.16
CA ALA A 158 9.21 9.75 -6.94
C ALA A 158 8.40 11.05 -6.97
N GLU A 159 7.97 11.42 -8.18
CA GLU A 159 7.28 12.68 -8.46
C GLU A 159 6.05 12.42 -9.32
N ALA A 160 5.00 13.23 -9.15
CA ALA A 160 3.80 13.21 -9.95
C ALA A 160 3.18 14.61 -9.99
N ASP A 161 2.54 14.94 -11.11
CA ASP A 161 2.02 16.28 -11.34
C ASP A 161 0.95 16.63 -10.29
N GLY A 162 1.11 17.78 -9.61
CA GLY A 162 0.20 18.25 -8.57
C GLY A 162 0.31 17.56 -7.20
N LEU A 163 1.25 16.63 -7.02
CA LEU A 163 1.48 15.93 -5.74
C LEU A 163 2.81 16.34 -5.10
N ILE A 164 2.85 16.34 -3.77
CA ILE A 164 4.11 16.51 -3.03
C ILE A 164 5.00 15.28 -3.32
N PRO A 165 6.24 15.48 -3.80
CA PRO A 165 7.13 14.37 -4.13
C PRO A 165 7.65 13.66 -2.87
N SER A 166 8.21 12.47 -3.06
CA SER A 166 8.78 11.65 -2.00
C SER A 166 10.20 11.21 -2.35
N ALA A 167 11.06 11.10 -1.35
CA ALA A 167 12.37 10.50 -1.49
C ALA A 167 12.62 9.55 -0.31
N VAL A 168 13.18 8.37 -0.60
CA VAL A 168 13.51 7.38 0.42
C VAL A 168 14.95 6.87 0.25
N PRO A 169 15.73 6.80 1.35
CA PRO A 169 17.06 6.21 1.31
C PRO A 169 17.00 4.68 1.40
N ILE A 170 17.84 4.00 0.64
CA ILE A 170 18.13 2.56 0.73
C ILE A 170 19.64 2.42 0.95
N GLN A 171 20.04 1.69 1.99
CA GLN A 171 21.45 1.50 2.31
C GLN A 171 22.02 0.23 1.67
N LEU A 172 23.13 0.35 0.97
CA LEU A 172 23.93 -0.76 0.47
C LEU A 172 25.05 -1.07 1.46
N ARG A 173 25.04 -2.28 2.02
CA ARG A 173 26.04 -2.79 2.97
C ARG A 173 26.88 -3.90 2.37
#